data_AF-A0A1V0DH78-F1
#
_entry.id   AF-A0A1V0DH78-F1
#
_cell.length_a   1.000
_cell.length_b   1.000
_cell.length_c   1.000
_cell.angle_alpha   90.00
_cell.angle_beta   90.00
_cell.angle_gamma   90.00
#
_symmetry.space_group_name_H-M   'P 1'
#
loop_
_entity.id
_entity.type
_entity.pdbx_description
1 polymer ?
#
loop_
_entity_poly.entity_id
_entity_poly.type
_entity_poly.pdbx_seq_one_letter_code
_entity_poly.pdbx_strand_id
1 'polypeptide(L)'
;MAIKTLDINLLAAQTGNVYETVAILSKRARQVATNMKAELDEKLSYFEGFEAELEDPRFQEEQARISIEFEKKPEPTEIAINEMLDGEIYFRDPSTESSE
;
A
#
# COMPACT_ATOMS: atom_id res chain seq x y z
N MET A 1 -9.70 -10.38 10.27
CA MET A 1 -9.51 -8.92 10.35
C MET A 1 -10.61 -8.35 11.24
N ALA A 2 -10.28 -7.63 12.32
CA ALA A 2 -11.30 -7.00 13.16
C ALA A 2 -11.80 -5.72 12.48
N ILE A 3 -13.11 -5.50 12.44
CA ILE A 3 -13.70 -4.30 11.85
C ILE A 3 -13.41 -3.13 12.80
N LYS A 4 -12.62 -2.15 12.34
CA LYS A 4 -12.33 -0.90 13.06
C LYS A 4 -13.17 0.23 12.49
N THR A 5 -13.79 1.01 13.37
CA THR A 5 -14.50 2.23 12.98
C THR A 5 -13.49 3.38 12.78
N LEU A 6 -13.71 4.19 11.75
CA LEU A 6 -12.89 5.36 11.45
C LEU A 6 -13.70 6.64 11.66
N ASP A 7 -13.07 7.66 12.25
CA ASP A 7 -13.67 8.99 12.36
C ASP A 7 -13.43 9.76 11.05
N ILE A 8 -14.52 9.97 10.31
CA ILE A 8 -14.49 10.63 9.00
C ILE A 8 -14.14 12.11 9.14
N ASN A 9 -14.51 12.76 10.24
CA ASN A 9 -14.21 14.18 10.46
C ASN A 9 -12.71 14.38 10.68
N LEU A 10 -12.07 13.46 11.41
CA LEU A 10 -10.63 13.49 11.61
C LEU A 10 -9.86 13.29 10.30
N LEU A 11 -10.31 12.36 9.45
CA LEU A 11 -9.70 12.13 8.15
C LEU A 11 -9.86 13.32 7.20
N ALA A 12 -11.02 13.97 7.22
CA ALA A 12 -11.30 15.13 6.37
C ALA A 12 -10.73 16.44 6.93
N ALA A 13 -10.12 16.44 8.13
CA ALA A 13 -9.66 17.66 8.78
C ALA A 13 -8.58 18.41 7.98
N GLN A 14 -7.73 17.68 7.25
CA GLN A 14 -6.63 18.29 6.48
C GLN A 14 -7.07 18.84 5.12
N THR A 15 -8.12 18.27 4.52
CA THR A 15 -8.63 18.66 3.19
C THR A 15 -9.81 19.64 3.29
N GLY A 16 -10.56 19.59 4.39
CA GLY A 16 -11.83 20.31 4.54
C GLY A 16 -12.98 19.71 3.71
N ASN A 17 -12.74 18.63 2.96
CA ASN A 17 -13.74 18.00 2.10
C ASN A 17 -13.60 16.46 2.11
N VAL A 18 -14.69 15.78 2.47
CA VAL A 18 -14.73 14.31 2.55
C VAL A 18 -14.44 13.65 1.20
N TYR A 19 -14.98 14.18 0.10
CA TYR A 19 -14.79 13.60 -1.23
C TYR A 19 -13.35 13.78 -1.74
N GLU A 20 -12.75 14.93 -1.46
CA GLU A 20 -11.34 15.16 -1.76
C GLU A 20 -10.44 14.21 -0.98
N THR A 21 -10.72 14.03 0.32
CA THR A 21 -10.03 13.05 1.17
C THR A 21 -10.10 11.65 0.58
N VAL A 22 -11.29 11.21 0.16
CA VAL A 22 -11.47 9.89 -0.47
C VAL A 22 -10.66 9.77 -1.75
N ALA A 23 -10.60 10.82 -2.58
CA ALA A 23 -9.81 10.83 -3.80
C ALA A 23 -8.31 10.75 -3.52
N ILE A 24 -7.81 11.48 -2.53
CA ILE A 24 -6.41 11.46 -2.08
C ILE A 24 -6.05 10.08 -1.54
N LEU A 25 -6.82 9.55 -0.59
CA LEU A 25 -6.63 8.21 -0.02
C LEU A 25 -6.62 7.12 -1.09
N SER A 26 -7.55 7.19 -2.05
CA SER A 26 -7.62 6.24 -3.16
C SER A 26 -6.38 6.28 -4.04
N LYS A 27 -5.85 7.48 -4.34
CA LYS A 27 -4.60 7.63 -5.10
C LYS A 27 -3.41 7.09 -4.30
N ARG A 28 -3.33 7.40 -3.01
CA ARG A 28 -2.24 6.95 -2.15
C ARG A 28 -2.24 5.43 -1.98
N ALA A 29 -3.39 4.82 -1.72
CA ALA A 29 -3.52 3.37 -1.62
C ALA A 29 -3.06 2.64 -2.89
N ARG A 30 -3.31 3.21 -4.09
CA ARG A 30 -2.79 2.64 -5.35
C ARG A 30 -1.28 2.71 -5.46
N GLN A 31 -0.65 3.80 -4.99
CA GLN A 31 0.81 3.92 -4.96
C GLN A 31 1.40 2.86 -4.03
N VAL A 32 0.85 2.72 -2.82
CA VAL A 32 1.25 1.71 -1.85
C VAL A 32 1.09 0.30 -2.43
N ALA A 33 -0.06 -0.01 -3.06
CA ALA A 33 -0.31 -1.30 -3.69
C ALA A 33 0.70 -1.62 -4.80
N THR A 34 1.04 -0.62 -5.63
CA THR A 34 2.03 -0.77 -6.71
C THR A 34 3.41 -1.06 -6.14
N ASN A 35 3.81 -0.33 -5.10
CA ASN A 35 5.10 -0.53 -4.45
C ASN A 35 5.19 -1.90 -3.75
N MET A 36 4.14 -2.31 -3.04
CA MET A 36 4.07 -3.62 -2.40
C MET A 36 4.16 -4.75 -3.42
N LYS A 37 3.45 -4.63 -4.55
CA LYS A 37 3.54 -5.59 -5.65
C LYS A 37 4.96 -5.64 -6.20
N ALA A 38 5.59 -4.50 -6.45
CA ALA A 38 6.97 -4.46 -6.95
C ALA A 38 7.97 -5.12 -5.98
N GLU A 39 7.83 -4.90 -4.67
CA GLU A 39 8.65 -5.56 -3.64
C GLU A 39 8.47 -7.08 -3.65
N LEU A 40 7.23 -7.55 -3.83
CA LEU A 40 6.93 -8.98 -3.93
C LEU A 40 7.54 -9.59 -5.20
N ASP A 41 7.33 -8.94 -6.35
CA ASP A 41 7.83 -9.39 -7.65
C ASP A 41 9.38 -9.44 -7.61
N GLU A 42 10.04 -8.46 -7.01
CA GLU A 42 11.51 -8.46 -6.81
C GLU A 42 11.97 -9.66 -5.98
N LYS A 43 11.29 -9.95 -4.86
CA LYS A 43 11.62 -11.10 -4.00
C LYS A 43 11.38 -12.44 -4.69
N LEU A 44 10.34 -12.55 -5.52
CA LEU A 44 10.03 -13.75 -6.26
C LEU A 44 10.95 -13.96 -7.47
N SER A 45 11.48 -12.89 -8.06
CA SER A 45 12.41 -12.96 -9.19
C SER A 45 13.69 -13.75 -8.87
N TYR A 46 14.08 -13.82 -7.59
CA TYR A 46 15.19 -14.65 -7.12
C TYR A 46 15.02 -16.13 -7.48
N PHE A 47 13.79 -16.64 -7.57
CA PHE A 47 13.50 -18.04 -7.83
C PHE A 47 13.38 -18.38 -9.32
N GLU A 48 13.20 -17.37 -10.19
CA GLU A 48 12.99 -17.57 -11.64
C GLU A 48 14.23 -18.14 -12.35
N GLY A 49 15.42 -18.03 -11.76
CA GLY A 49 16.67 -18.55 -12.32
C GLY A 49 17.06 -19.97 -11.90
N PHE A 50 16.30 -20.60 -11.00
CA PHE A 50 16.66 -21.88 -10.35
C PHE A 50 15.63 -22.98 -10.62
N GLU A 51 15.16 -23.10 -11.87
CA GLU A 51 14.11 -24.07 -12.25
C GLU A 51 14.43 -25.52 -11.84
N ALA A 52 15.72 -25.91 -11.86
CA ALA A 52 16.16 -27.26 -11.48
C ALA A 52 16.13 -27.50 -9.96
N GLU A 53 16.26 -26.44 -9.16
CA GLU A 53 16.26 -26.46 -7.70
C GLU A 53 14.89 -26.17 -7.08
N LEU A 54 13.86 -25.81 -7.87
CA LEU A 54 12.48 -25.60 -7.39
C LEU A 54 11.84 -26.87 -6.80
N GLU A 55 12.36 -28.05 -7.11
CA GLU A 55 11.95 -29.31 -6.47
C GLU A 55 12.59 -29.52 -5.08
N ASP A 56 13.58 -28.70 -4.70
CA ASP A 56 14.18 -28.74 -3.36
C ASP A 56 13.16 -28.21 -2.33
N PRO A 57 12.78 -28.99 -1.30
CA PRO A 57 11.85 -28.57 -0.27
C PRO A 57 12.23 -27.24 0.41
N ARG A 58 13.53 -26.93 0.52
CA ARG A 58 14.02 -25.69 1.15
C ARG A 58 13.65 -24.46 0.33
N PHE A 59 13.74 -24.55 -1.00
CA PHE A 59 13.34 -23.46 -1.90
C PHE A 59 11.83 -23.23 -1.85
N GLN A 60 11.04 -24.31 -1.77
CA GLN A 60 9.58 -24.21 -1.63
C GLN A 60 9.17 -23.60 -0.30
N GLU A 61 9.80 -24.00 0.80
CA GLU A 61 9.57 -23.40 2.13
C GLU A 61 9.89 -21.89 2.13
N GLU A 62 10.97 -21.48 1.45
CA GLU A 62 11.36 -20.09 1.39
C GLU A 62 10.40 -19.24 0.53
N GLN A 63 9.97 -19.75 -0.62
CA GLN A 63 8.96 -19.08 -1.44
C GLN A 63 7.63 -18.95 -0.69
N ALA A 64 7.17 -20.02 -0.03
CA ALA A 64 5.95 -20.00 0.77
C ALA A 64 6.05 -19.01 1.95
N ARG A 65 7.23 -18.90 2.58
CA ARG A 65 7.48 -17.91 3.64
C ARG A 65 7.29 -16.49 3.13
N ILE A 66 7.81 -16.16 1.94
CA ILE A 66 7.64 -14.84 1.31
C ILE A 66 6.16 -14.54 1.06
N SER A 67 5.41 -15.52 0.53
CA SER A 67 3.97 -15.35 0.32
C SER A 67 3.20 -15.11 1.62
N ILE A 68 3.49 -15.88 2.67
CA ILE A 68 2.86 -15.71 4.00
C ILE A 68 3.21 -14.35 4.61
N GLU A 69 4.45 -13.88 4.47
CA GLU A 69 4.84 -12.55 4.93
C GLU A 69 4.09 -11.44 4.19
N PHE A 70 3.91 -11.60 2.88
CA PHE A 70 3.13 -10.65 2.07
C PHE A 70 1.66 -10.61 2.48
N GLU A 71 1.03 -11.78 2.68
CA GLU A 71 -0.36 -11.88 3.15
C GLU A 71 -0.60 -11.27 4.54
N LYS A 72 0.44 -11.23 5.39
CA LYS A 72 0.38 -10.60 6.71
C LYS A 72 0.51 -9.09 6.67
N LYS A 73 0.94 -8.50 5.55
CA LYS A 73 1.06 -7.04 5.44
C LYS A 73 -0.33 -6.40 5.50
N PRO A 74 -0.46 -5.19 6.08
CA PRO A 74 -1.72 -4.47 6.09
C PRO A 74 -2.16 -4.11 4.67
N GLU A 75 -3.47 -4.00 4.49
CA GLU A 75 -4.05 -3.61 3.20
C GLU A 75 -3.55 -2.20 2.81
N PRO A 76 -3.30 -1.93 1.51
CA PRO A 76 -2.81 -0.62 1.06
C PRO A 76 -3.69 0.56 1.47
N THR A 77 -5.00 0.33 1.62
CA THR A 77 -5.97 1.32 2.10
C THR A 77 -5.78 1.65 3.58
N GLU A 78 -5.44 0.67 4.41
CA GLU A 78 -5.16 0.87 5.83
C GLU A 78 -3.87 1.67 6.04
N ILE A 79 -2.83 1.36 5.25
CA ILE A 79 -1.59 2.14 5.24
C ILE A 79 -1.87 3.59 4.87
N ALA A 80 -2.59 3.84 3.77
CA ALA A 80 -2.92 5.19 3.33
C ALA A 80 -3.75 5.97 4.36
N ILE A 81 -4.66 5.30 5.08
CA ILE A 81 -5.44 5.92 6.16
C ILE A 81 -4.54 6.34 7.32
N ASN A 82 -3.59 5.49 7.74
CA ASN A 82 -2.68 5.83 8.82
C ASN A 82 -1.75 6.97 8.42
N GLU A 83 -1.15 6.93 7.22
CA GLU A 83 -0.31 8.01 6.70
C GLU A 83 -1.07 9.35 6.60
N MET A 84 -2.37 9.31 6.26
CA MET A 84 -3.22 10.51 6.29
C MET A 84 -3.36 11.05 7.71
N LEU A 85 -3.67 10.20 8.68
CA LEU A 85 -3.82 10.60 10.08
C LEU A 85 -2.53 11.15 10.69
N ASP A 86 -1.39 10.59 10.27
CA ASP A 86 -0.05 11.00 10.71
C ASP A 86 0.46 12.26 9.97
N GLY A 87 -0.27 12.73 8.95
CA GLY A 87 0.08 13.92 8.17
C GLY A 87 1.26 13.72 7.21
N GLU A 88 1.53 12.47 6.81
CA GLU A 88 2.64 12.10 5.93
C GLU A 88 2.30 12.22 4.44
N ILE A 89 1.03 12.50 4.12
CA ILE A 89 0.55 12.64 2.74
C ILE A 89 0.58 14.11 2.31
N TYR A 90 1.52 14.44 1.44
CA TYR A 90 1.47 15.69 0.69
C TYR A 90 0.54 15.56 -0.53
N PHE A 91 -0.37 16.54 -0.68
CA PHE A 91 -1.25 16.66 -1.83
C PHE A 91 -1.38 18.13 -2.25
N ARG A 92 -1.70 18.35 -3.53
CA ARG A 92 -1.87 19.69 -4.10
C ARG A 92 -2.95 19.66 -5.18
N ASP A 93 -3.64 20.78 -5.35
CA ASP A 93 -4.59 21.01 -6.44
C ASP A 93 -3.91 21.81 -7.57
N PRO A 94 -3.65 21.18 -8.73
CA PRO A 94 -3.03 21.86 -9.88
C PRO A 94 -3.82 23.06 -10.40
N SER A 95 -5.14 23.11 -10.15
CA SER A 95 -6.00 24.21 -10.59
C SER A 95 -5.77 25.50 -9.80
N THR A 96 -5.32 25.38 -8.54
CA THR A 96 -5.03 26.52 -7.67
C THR A 96 -3.65 27.14 -7.93
N GLU A 97 -2.69 26.36 -8.44
CA GLU A 97 -1.32 26.81 -8.73
C GLU A 97 -1.18 27.58 -10.05
N SER A 98 -2.17 27.53 -10.95
CA SER A 98 -2.13 28.25 -12.24
C SER A 98 -2.57 29.72 -12.14
N SER A 99 -2.81 30.23 -10.92
CA SER A 99 -3.35 31.57 -10.66
C SER A 99 -2.36 32.55 -10.04
N GLU A 100 -1.06 32.21 -9.98
CA GLU A 100 0.04 33.10 -9.58
C GLU A 100 1.00 33.40 -10.75
#